data_AF-A0A1H1K7H9-F1
#
_entry.id   AF-A0A1H1K7H9-F1
#
_cell.length_a   1.000
_cell.length_b   1.000
_cell.length_c   1.000
_cell.angle_alpha   90.00
_cell.angle_beta   90.00
_cell.angle_gamma   90.00
#
_symmetry.space_group_name_H-M   'P 1'
#
loop_
_entity.id
_entity.type
_entity.pdbx_description
1 polymer ?
#
loop_
_entity_poly.entity_id
_entity_poly.type
_entity_poly.pdbx_seq_one_letter_code
_entity_poly.pdbx_strand_id
1 'polypeptide(L)'
;MTKPVYCIEASHLARNGRDWHHLIDLCALAGALVIDPDGAYDPRLVNDRLLLGLKGTMSEYELSLLRQRGIAARDSASRASFP
;
A
#
# COMPACT_ATOMS: atom_id res chain seq x y z
N MET A 1 -19.96 3.41 -18.86
CA MET A 1 -19.98 4.19 -17.60
C MET A 1 -18.88 3.65 -16.69
N THR A 2 -17.64 4.11 -16.86
CA THR A 2 -16.51 3.72 -16.00
C THR A 2 -16.68 4.37 -14.63
N LYS A 3 -16.67 3.59 -13.54
CA LYS A 3 -16.81 4.11 -12.18
C LYS A 3 -15.42 4.32 -11.58
N PRO A 4 -14.95 5.56 -11.35
CA PRO A 4 -13.67 5.78 -10.71
C PRO A 4 -13.74 5.38 -9.22
N VAL A 5 -12.74 4.67 -8.74
CA VAL A 5 -12.55 4.36 -7.32
C VAL A 5 -11.48 5.31 -6.79
N TYR A 6 -11.91 6.22 -5.92
CA TYR A 6 -11.03 7.24 -5.33
C TYR A 6 -10.40 6.68 -4.05
N CYS A 7 -9.10 6.40 -4.08
CA CYS A 7 -8.36 5.88 -2.94
C CYS A 7 -7.52 7.00 -2.31
N ILE A 8 -8.14 7.75 -1.38
CA ILE A 8 -7.49 8.89 -0.68
C ILE A 8 -6.31 8.43 0.19
N GLU A 9 -6.28 7.16 0.54
CA GLU A 9 -5.31 6.59 1.48
C GLU A 9 -4.95 5.16 1.05
N ALA A 10 -4.39 5.01 -0.16
CA ALA A 10 -3.83 3.74 -0.65
C ALA A 10 -2.86 3.11 0.38
N SER A 11 -2.16 3.97 1.13
CA SER A 11 -1.25 3.63 2.24
C SER A 11 -1.93 2.90 3.40
N HIS A 12 -3.24 3.12 3.67
CA HIS A 12 -3.98 2.41 4.71
C HIS A 12 -4.40 1.00 4.26
N LEU A 13 -4.76 0.83 2.99
CA LEU A 13 -5.10 -0.47 2.40
C LEU A 13 -3.87 -1.35 2.15
N ALA A 14 -2.73 -0.75 1.76
CA ALA A 14 -1.47 -1.45 1.56
C ALA A 14 -0.89 -2.06 2.86
N ARG A 15 -1.41 -1.69 4.04
CA ARG A 15 -1.03 -2.33 5.31
C ARG A 15 -1.45 -3.80 5.39
N ASN A 16 -2.43 -4.21 4.58
CA ASN A 16 -2.75 -5.61 4.33
C ASN A 16 -2.57 -5.90 2.84
N GLY A 17 -1.36 -6.27 2.45
CA GLY A 17 -0.98 -6.57 1.07
C GLY A 17 -1.96 -7.43 0.28
N ARG A 18 -2.63 -8.35 0.98
CA ARG A 18 -3.68 -9.20 0.40
C ARG A 18 -4.93 -8.42 0.01
N ASP A 19 -5.40 -7.48 0.83
CA ASP A 19 -6.56 -6.63 0.52
C ASP A 19 -6.24 -5.63 -0.60
N TRP A 20 -5.00 -5.13 -0.66
CA TRP A 20 -4.56 -4.26 -1.76
C TRP A 20 -4.64 -4.96 -3.11
N HIS A 21 -4.06 -6.17 -3.21
CA HIS A 21 -4.15 -6.97 -4.44
C HIS A 21 -5.60 -7.33 -4.79
N HIS A 22 -6.41 -7.68 -3.78
CA HIS A 22 -7.82 -8.01 -3.98
C HIS A 22 -8.64 -6.81 -4.47
N LEU A 23 -8.35 -5.60 -3.98
CA LEU A 23 -8.99 -4.37 -4.42
C LEU A 23 -8.62 -4.03 -5.88
N ILE A 24 -7.35 -4.20 -6.27
CA ILE A 24 -6.92 -4.01 -7.66
C ILE A 24 -7.64 -4.98 -8.59
N ASP A 25 -7.74 -6.26 -8.22
CA ASP A 25 -8.44 -7.27 -9.01
C ASP A 25 -9.94 -6.94 -9.13
N LEU A 26 -10.59 -6.51 -8.05
CA LEU A 26 -11.98 -6.04 -8.08
C LEU A 26 -12.15 -4.76 -8.93
N CYS A 27 -11.21 -3.83 -8.88
CA CYS A 27 -11.24 -2.64 -9.73
C CYS A 27 -11.06 -2.99 -11.21
N ALA A 28 -10.18 -3.94 -11.53
CA ALA A 28 -10.02 -4.46 -12.89
C ALA A 28 -11.32 -5.13 -13.40
N LEU A 29 -11.96 -5.95 -12.57
CA LEU A 29 -13.25 -6.60 -12.84
C LEU A 29 -14.40 -5.59 -13.01
N ALA A 30 -14.44 -4.55 -12.17
CA ALA A 30 -15.46 -3.51 -12.22
C ALA A 30 -15.21 -2.45 -13.32
N GLY A 31 -14.03 -2.44 -13.96
CA GLY A 31 -13.63 -1.39 -14.90
C GLY A 31 -13.47 -0.03 -14.20
N ALA A 32 -12.93 -0.05 -13.00
CA ALA A 32 -12.70 1.12 -12.17
C ALA A 32 -11.26 1.61 -12.25
N LEU A 33 -11.10 2.92 -12.37
CA LEU A 33 -9.80 3.60 -12.31
C LEU A 33 -9.40 3.78 -10.84
N VAL A 34 -8.16 3.45 -10.53
CA VAL A 34 -7.56 3.69 -9.21
C VAL A 34 -6.90 5.06 -9.24
N ILE A 35 -7.40 6.00 -8.45
CA ILE A 35 -6.84 7.35 -8.37
C ILE A 35 -6.03 7.50 -7.10
N ASP A 36 -4.79 7.93 -7.26
CA ASP A 36 -3.78 8.23 -6.25
C ASP A 36 -3.40 9.73 -6.39
N PRO A 37 -2.90 10.40 -5.33
CA PRO A 37 -2.34 11.76 -5.44
C PRO A 37 -1.32 11.98 -6.58
N ASP A 38 -0.57 10.95 -7.01
CA ASP A 38 0.34 11.05 -8.18
C ASP A 38 -0.39 11.03 -9.54
N GLY A 39 -1.62 10.50 -9.61
CA GLY A 39 -2.35 10.33 -10.86
C GLY A 39 -3.39 9.21 -10.85
N ALA A 40 -4.07 9.04 -11.97
CA ALA A 40 -5.05 7.97 -12.18
C ALA A 40 -4.43 6.79 -12.93
N TYR A 41 -4.68 5.58 -12.44
CA TYR A 41 -4.16 4.32 -12.97
C TYR A 41 -5.32 3.42 -13.40
N ASP A 42 -5.21 2.80 -14.58
CA ASP A 42 -6.17 1.81 -15.06
C ASP A 42 -5.67 0.39 -14.76
N PRO A 43 -6.28 -0.34 -13.81
CA PRO A 43 -5.85 -1.71 -13.49
C PRO A 43 -6.06 -2.70 -14.64
N ARG A 44 -6.74 -2.34 -15.73
CA ARG A 44 -6.83 -3.12 -16.96
C ARG A 44 -5.58 -3.01 -17.83
N LEU A 45 -4.81 -1.94 -17.68
CA LEU A 45 -3.54 -1.77 -18.36
C LEU A 45 -2.47 -2.51 -17.57
N VAL A 46 -1.76 -3.42 -18.25
CA VAL A 46 -0.68 -4.22 -17.62
C VAL A 46 0.38 -3.33 -16.98
N ASN A 47 0.71 -2.20 -17.62
CA ASN A 47 1.72 -1.27 -17.12
C ASN A 47 1.30 -0.61 -15.81
N ASP A 48 0.06 -0.12 -15.75
CA ASP A 48 -0.51 0.52 -14.57
C ASP A 48 -0.72 -0.49 -13.44
N ARG A 49 -1.13 -1.73 -13.77
CA ARG A 49 -1.25 -2.82 -12.82
C ARG A 49 0.10 -3.22 -12.22
N LEU A 50 1.17 -3.23 -13.02
CA LEU A 50 2.54 -3.45 -12.53
C LEU A 50 2.99 -2.32 -11.60
N LEU A 51 2.71 -1.05 -11.97
CA LEU A 51 3.02 0.11 -11.13
C LEU A 51 2.24 0.09 -9.81
N LEU A 52 0.94 -0.25 -9.84
CA LEU A 52 0.12 -0.42 -8.64
C LEU A 52 0.61 -1.58 -7.75
N GLY A 53 1.08 -2.67 -8.36
CA GLY A 53 1.71 -3.79 -7.63
C GLY A 53 3.04 -3.39 -6.98
N LEU A 54 3.87 -2.63 -7.68
CA LEU A 54 5.14 -2.11 -7.13
C LEU A 54 4.88 -1.11 -5.99
N LYS A 55 3.93 -0.19 -6.16
CA LYS A 55 3.50 0.74 -5.11
C LYS A 55 3.00 0.00 -3.86
N GLY A 56 2.22 -1.07 -4.05
CA GLY A 56 1.78 -1.95 -2.95
C GLY A 56 2.95 -2.56 -2.18
N THR A 57 3.88 -3.19 -2.91
CA THR A 57 5.09 -3.81 -2.32
C THR A 57 5.97 -2.79 -1.59
N MET A 58 6.13 -1.60 -2.16
CA MET A 58 6.91 -0.51 -1.55
C MET A 58 6.27 -0.03 -0.24
N SER A 59 4.95 0.12 -0.20
CA SER A 59 4.23 0.52 1.01
C SER A 59 4.31 -0.55 2.11
N GLU A 60 4.26 -1.84 1.75
CA GLU A 60 4.53 -2.93 2.69
C GLU A 60 5.95 -2.90 3.26
N TYR A 61 6.93 -2.58 2.42
CA TYR A 61 8.33 -2.44 2.82
C TYR A 61 8.53 -1.27 3.79
N GLU A 62 7.97 -0.09 3.50
CA GLU A 62 8.02 1.06 4.40
C GLU A 62 7.40 0.76 5.76
N LEU A 63 6.26 0.06 5.78
CA LEU A 63 5.61 -0.35 7.02
C LEU A 63 6.47 -1.34 7.81
N SER A 64 7.13 -2.27 7.12
CA SER A 64 8.06 -3.22 7.72
C SER A 64 9.28 -2.52 8.33
N LEU A 65 9.81 -1.51 7.64
CA LEU A 65 10.90 -0.67 8.12
C LEU A 65 10.50 0.14 9.35
N LEU A 66 9.30 0.74 9.35
CA LEU A 66 8.75 1.44 10.51
C LEU A 66 8.58 0.51 11.72
N ARG A 67 8.09 -0.72 11.50
CA ARG A 67 8.00 -1.75 12.56
C ARG A 67 9.38 -2.11 13.10
N GLN A 68 10.37 -2.35 12.24
CA GLN A 68 11.74 -2.63 12.67
C GLN A 68 12.33 -1.50 13.51
N ARG A 69 12.15 -0.24 13.10
CA ARG A 69 12.59 0.94 13.87
C ARG A 69 11.88 1.03 15.22
N GLY A 70 10.58 0.75 15.26
CA GLY A 70 9.81 0.71 16.51
C GLY A 70 10.29 -0.36 17.49
N ILE A 71 10.67 -1.55 16.99
CA ILE A 71 11.26 -2.62 17.80
C ILE A 71 12.64 -2.18 18.31
N ALA A 72 13.50 -1.65 17.44
CA ALA A 72 14.83 -1.16 17.84
C ALA A 72 14.75 -0.02 18.87
N ALA A 73 13.76 0.87 18.76
CA ALA A 73 13.49 1.92 19.75
C ALA A 73 13.02 1.35 21.11
N ARG A 74 12.18 0.31 21.10
CA ARG A 74 11.79 -0.41 22.33
C ARG A 74 12.97 -1.14 22.97
N ASP A 75 13.83 -1.76 22.17
CA ASP A 75 15.00 -2.53 22.64
C ASP A 75 16.16 -1.65 23.12
N SER A 76 16.22 -0.40 22.65
CA SER A 76 17.15 0.61 23.18
C SER A 76 16.60 1.26 24.45
N ALA A 77 15.29 1.52 24.52
CA ALA A 77 14.64 2.01 25.73
C ALA A 77 14.70 0.99 26.88
N SER A 78 14.53 -0.31 26.62
CA SER A 78 14.65 -1.35 27.64
C SER A 78 16.09 -1.49 28.16
N ARG A 79 17.10 -1.33 27.29
CA ARG A 79 18.52 -1.30 27.68
C ARG A 79 18.90 -0.03 28.46
N ALA A 80 18.28 1.11 28.18
CA ALA A 80 18.49 2.35 28.92
C ALA A 80 17.78 2.38 30.29
N SER A 81 16.84 1.46 30.53
CA SER A 81 16.03 1.35 31.75
C SER A 81 16.67 0.51 32.86
N PHE A 82 17.79 -0.16 32.62
CA PHE A 82 18.54 -0.90 33.64
C PHE A 82 19.91 -0.23 33.86
N PRO A 83 20.10 0.52 34.97
CA PRO A 83 21.42 0.94 35.44
C PRO A 83 22.20 -0.22 36.06
#